data_AF-A0A099W385-F1
#
_entry.id   AF-A0A099W385-F1
#
_cell.length_a   1.000
_cell.length_b   1.000
_cell.length_c   1.000
_cell.angle_alpha   90.00
_cell.angle_beta   90.00
_cell.angle_gamma   90.00
#
_symmetry.space_group_name_H-M   'P 1'
#
loop_
_entity.id
_entity.type
_entity.pdbx_description
1 polymer ?
#
loop_
_entity_poly.entity_id
_entity_poly.type
_entity_poly.pdbx_seq_one_letter_code
_entity_poly.pdbx_strand_id
1 'polypeptide(L)'
;MDGWKPEDTHKIIEQYRDRNPVPIEKQDEQTNFEIINHVMTHVEVLSDDEIRAVVATANYMFLMPADRQKFMEVLTKAYSVKKSEILAWEKTISASMEESTIDVNEIVFDMPEVWMYSQLAVGRYDVSVGAEIQGLLRNFFDAYPNTFKKNVDFKSIVGAAEYAVIANRYPELKDFDQQALADKYEVSRTSLAVWYRNIKKYCVWEAWH
;
A
#
# COMPACT_ATOMS: atom_id res chain seq x y z
N MET A 1 -3.88 -17.79 18.47
CA MET A 1 -2.62 -18.40 18.03
C MET A 1 -1.56 -17.34 18.16
N ASP A 2 -0.48 -17.61 18.87
CA ASP A 2 0.65 -16.67 18.93
C ASP A 2 1.21 -16.55 17.52
N GLY A 3 1.18 -15.35 16.94
CA GLY A 3 1.71 -15.09 15.60
C GLY A 3 3.23 -15.34 15.54
N TRP A 4 3.75 -15.43 14.32
CA TRP A 4 5.18 -15.60 14.06
C TRP A 4 5.99 -14.49 14.75
N LYS A 5 7.09 -14.88 15.40
CA LYS A 5 8.01 -13.94 16.05
C LYS A 5 9.32 -13.83 15.27
N PRO A 6 10.05 -12.70 15.38
CA PRO A 6 11.35 -12.52 14.73
C PRO A 6 12.35 -13.65 15.03
N GLU A 7 12.31 -14.24 16.22
CA GLU A 7 13.18 -15.36 16.60
C GLU A 7 12.93 -16.62 15.76
N ASP A 8 11.72 -16.79 15.22
CA ASP A 8 11.40 -17.93 14.37
C ASP A 8 12.01 -17.77 12.97
N THR A 9 12.11 -16.54 12.46
CA THR A 9 12.87 -16.24 11.23
C THR A 9 14.36 -16.54 11.40
N HIS A 10 14.96 -16.18 12.54
CA HIS A 10 16.36 -16.53 12.81
C HIS A 10 16.60 -18.05 12.83
N LYS A 11 15.68 -18.83 13.43
CA LYS A 11 15.77 -20.31 13.41
C LYS A 11 15.69 -20.86 11.99
N ILE A 12 14.80 -20.32 11.15
CA ILE A 12 14.66 -20.73 9.75
C ILE A 12 15.96 -20.45 9.00
N ILE A 13 16.53 -19.24 9.11
CA ILE A 13 17.77 -18.90 8.42
C ILE A 13 18.91 -19.83 8.84
N GLU A 14 19.06 -20.09 10.15
CA GLU A 14 20.10 -20.99 10.65
C GLU A 14 19.92 -22.42 10.12
N GLN A 15 18.69 -22.93 10.05
CA GLN A 15 18.38 -24.25 9.50
C GLN A 15 18.83 -24.42 8.04
N TYR A 16 18.81 -23.34 7.26
CA TYR A 16 19.14 -23.35 5.83
C TYR A 16 20.51 -22.76 5.49
N ARG A 17 21.29 -22.30 6.49
CA ARG A 17 22.57 -21.60 6.30
C ARG A 17 23.53 -22.34 5.37
N ASP A 18 23.74 -23.62 5.62
CA ASP A 18 24.69 -24.45 4.85
C ASP A 18 24.17 -24.84 3.46
N ARG A 19 22.91 -24.55 3.15
CA ARG A 19 22.30 -24.83 1.84
C ARG A 19 22.40 -23.67 0.87
N ASN A 20 22.79 -22.48 1.31
CA ASN A 20 22.88 -21.32 0.43
C ASN A 20 24.07 -21.47 -0.55
N PRO A 21 23.84 -21.67 -1.86
CA PRO A 21 24.92 -21.88 -2.81
C PRO A 21 25.51 -20.56 -3.33
N VAL A 22 24.95 -19.42 -2.92
CA VAL A 22 25.45 -18.09 -3.28
C VAL A 22 26.75 -17.84 -2.52
N PRO A 23 27.83 -17.37 -3.16
CA PRO A 23 29.07 -17.02 -2.46
C PRO A 23 28.83 -15.96 -1.37
N ILE A 24 29.52 -16.07 -0.23
CA ILE A 24 29.30 -15.23 0.96
C ILE A 24 29.34 -13.73 0.61
N GLU A 25 30.22 -13.31 -0.29
CA GLU A 25 30.35 -11.92 -0.74
C GLU A 25 29.14 -11.38 -1.53
N LYS A 26 28.21 -12.25 -1.93
CA LYS A 26 26.96 -11.90 -2.62
C LYS A 26 25.72 -12.15 -1.76
N GLN A 27 25.90 -12.65 -0.53
CA GLN A 27 24.81 -12.85 0.40
C GLN A 27 24.56 -11.57 1.19
N ASP A 28 23.28 -11.27 1.42
CA ASP A 28 22.85 -10.20 2.32
C ASP A 28 21.94 -10.83 3.38
N GLU A 29 22.53 -11.18 4.53
CA GLU A 29 21.80 -11.81 5.64
C GLU A 29 20.66 -10.92 6.16
N GLN A 30 20.83 -9.59 6.14
CA GLN A 30 19.83 -8.64 6.63
C GLN A 30 18.64 -8.58 5.67
N THR A 31 18.89 -8.40 4.37
CA THR A 31 17.83 -8.41 3.35
C THR A 31 17.09 -9.74 3.33
N ASN A 32 17.81 -10.86 3.47
CA ASN A 32 17.20 -12.18 3.58
C ASN A 32 16.27 -12.30 4.79
N PHE A 33 16.72 -11.81 5.96
CA PHE A 33 15.92 -11.81 7.17
C PHE A 33 14.65 -10.98 7.00
N GLU A 34 14.74 -9.77 6.44
CA GLU A 34 13.61 -8.89 6.21
C GLU A 34 12.54 -9.53 5.32
N ILE A 35 12.95 -10.18 4.22
CA ILE A 35 12.03 -10.87 3.30
C ILE A 35 11.33 -12.03 3.99
N ILE A 36 12.09 -12.90 4.66
CA ILE A 36 11.51 -14.08 5.31
C ILE A 36 10.56 -13.62 6.41
N ASN A 37 11.00 -12.71 7.28
CA ASN A 37 10.17 -12.18 8.37
C ASN A 37 8.90 -11.51 7.84
N HIS A 38 8.97 -10.75 6.73
CA HIS A 38 7.81 -10.14 6.08
C HIS A 38 6.78 -11.21 5.69
N VAL A 39 7.22 -12.28 5.03
CA VAL A 39 6.33 -13.38 4.63
C VAL A 39 5.74 -14.08 5.85
N MET A 40 6.55 -14.42 6.85
CA MET A 40 6.06 -15.08 8.06
C MET A 40 5.04 -14.21 8.82
N THR A 41 5.21 -12.89 8.82
CA THR A 41 4.30 -11.97 9.52
C THR A 41 2.93 -11.85 8.85
N HIS A 42 2.89 -11.99 7.52
CA HIS A 42 1.68 -11.73 6.72
C HIS A 42 0.96 -13.00 6.24
N VAL A 43 1.53 -14.19 6.47
CA VAL A 43 0.93 -15.47 6.09
C VAL A 43 0.65 -16.32 7.33
N GLU A 44 -0.62 -16.67 7.55
CA GLU A 44 -1.08 -17.30 8.80
C GLU A 44 -0.47 -18.69 9.05
N VAL A 45 -0.23 -19.48 8.01
CA VAL A 45 0.37 -20.82 8.10
C VAL A 45 1.16 -21.13 6.84
N LEU A 46 2.40 -21.59 6.99
CA LEU A 46 3.24 -22.11 5.90
C LEU A 46 3.70 -23.53 6.23
N SER A 47 3.71 -24.40 5.22
CA SER A 47 4.35 -25.71 5.28
C SER A 47 5.87 -25.60 5.17
N ASP A 48 6.59 -26.65 5.58
CA ASP A 48 8.07 -26.72 5.46
C ASP A 48 8.55 -26.55 4.01
N ASP A 49 7.76 -27.01 3.04
CA ASP A 49 8.07 -26.86 1.62
C ASP A 49 7.92 -25.40 1.15
N GLU A 50 6.89 -24.69 1.64
CA GLU A 50 6.70 -23.27 1.37
C GLU A 50 7.76 -22.42 2.06
N ILE A 51 8.09 -22.70 3.32
CA ILE A 51 9.19 -22.02 4.04
C ILE A 51 10.49 -22.17 3.25
N ARG A 52 10.80 -23.38 2.79
CA ARG A 52 11.99 -23.64 1.97
C ARG A 52 12.00 -22.86 0.66
N ALA A 53 10.84 -22.72 0.01
CA ALA A 53 10.70 -21.91 -1.20
C ALA A 53 10.88 -20.41 -0.92
N VAL A 54 10.36 -19.91 0.20
CA VAL A 54 10.55 -18.51 0.64
C VAL A 54 12.03 -18.23 0.91
N VAL A 55 12.74 -19.12 1.61
CA VAL A 55 14.19 -18.96 1.86
C VAL A 55 14.99 -18.99 0.56
N ALA A 56 14.68 -19.91 -0.36
CA ALA A 56 15.32 -19.95 -1.68
C ALA A 56 15.08 -18.65 -2.47
N THR A 57 13.89 -18.06 -2.32
CA THR A 57 13.48 -16.84 -3.00
C THR A 57 14.15 -15.61 -2.41
N ALA A 58 14.26 -15.52 -1.07
CA ALA A 58 14.97 -14.43 -0.40
C ALA A 58 16.43 -14.33 -0.90
N ASN A 59 17.12 -15.47 -0.98
CA ASN A 59 18.49 -15.57 -1.50
C ASN A 59 18.60 -15.29 -3.01
N TYR A 60 17.48 -15.21 -3.73
CA TYR A 60 17.44 -14.99 -5.17
C TYR A 60 17.10 -13.53 -5.54
N MET A 61 16.09 -12.94 -4.90
CA MET A 61 15.39 -11.73 -5.37
C MET A 61 16.31 -10.51 -5.57
N PHE A 62 17.27 -10.31 -4.67
CA PHE A 62 18.13 -9.12 -4.66
C PHE A 62 19.53 -9.34 -5.24
N LEU A 63 19.75 -10.50 -5.87
CA LEU A 63 20.94 -10.70 -6.69
C LEU A 63 20.91 -9.77 -7.91
N MET A 64 22.09 -9.34 -8.35
CA MET A 64 22.23 -8.61 -9.60
C MET A 64 21.73 -9.45 -10.79
N PRO A 65 21.23 -8.86 -11.89
CA PRO A 65 20.61 -9.61 -12.99
C PRO A 65 21.47 -10.76 -13.56
N ALA A 66 22.78 -10.54 -13.67
CA ALA A 66 23.71 -11.58 -14.14
C ALA A 66 23.84 -12.75 -13.15
N ASP A 67 23.84 -12.45 -11.85
CA ASP A 67 23.89 -13.46 -10.79
C ASP A 67 22.56 -14.23 -10.70
N ARG A 68 21.42 -13.56 -10.90
CA ARG A 68 20.10 -14.21 -10.96
C ARG A 68 20.05 -15.28 -12.05
N GLN A 69 20.60 -14.99 -13.24
CA GLN A 69 20.68 -15.99 -14.32
C GLN A 69 21.60 -17.15 -13.95
N LYS A 70 22.77 -16.85 -13.36
CA LYS A 70 23.79 -17.84 -13.00
C LYS A 70 23.32 -18.79 -11.88
N PHE A 71 22.66 -18.27 -10.85
CA PHE A 71 22.38 -19.03 -9.62
C PHE A 71 20.99 -19.67 -9.58
N MET A 72 20.07 -19.32 -10.49
CA MET A 72 18.71 -19.89 -10.49
C MET A 72 18.71 -21.43 -10.43
N GLU A 73 19.46 -22.09 -11.31
CA GLU A 73 19.50 -23.57 -11.34
C GLU A 73 20.23 -24.19 -10.13
N VAL A 74 21.13 -23.44 -9.51
CA VAL A 74 21.88 -23.91 -8.34
C VAL A 74 21.00 -23.80 -7.09
N LEU A 75 20.24 -22.71 -6.97
CA LEU A 75 19.26 -22.49 -5.91
C LEU A 75 18.14 -23.51 -5.97
N THR A 76 17.56 -23.78 -7.14
CA THR A 76 16.49 -24.79 -7.29
C THR A 76 16.95 -26.18 -6.84
N LYS A 77 18.20 -26.56 -7.11
CA LYS A 77 18.79 -27.82 -6.65
C LYS A 77 19.06 -27.81 -5.14
N ALA A 78 19.73 -26.78 -4.64
CA ALA A 78 20.14 -26.70 -3.24
C ALA A 78 18.93 -26.71 -2.27
N TYR A 79 17.85 -26.04 -2.67
CA TYR A 79 16.62 -25.97 -1.89
C TYR A 79 15.55 -26.99 -2.31
N SER A 80 15.79 -27.79 -3.37
CA SER A 80 14.80 -28.74 -3.89
C SER A 80 13.44 -28.08 -4.15
N VAL A 81 13.45 -26.97 -4.89
CA VAL A 81 12.28 -26.17 -5.28
C VAL A 81 12.30 -25.91 -6.79
N LYS A 82 11.14 -25.74 -7.40
CA LYS A 82 11.05 -25.45 -8.84
C LYS A 82 11.35 -23.98 -9.11
N LYS A 83 11.94 -23.71 -10.27
CA LYS A 83 12.13 -22.33 -10.78
C LYS A 83 10.82 -21.54 -10.78
N SER A 84 9.71 -22.17 -11.17
CA SER A 84 8.39 -21.54 -11.18
C SER A 84 7.92 -21.12 -9.79
N GLU A 85 8.31 -21.86 -8.74
CA GLU A 85 7.94 -21.53 -7.36
C GLU A 85 8.74 -20.32 -6.87
N ILE A 86 10.06 -20.28 -7.13
CA ILE A 86 10.89 -19.10 -6.80
C ILE A 86 10.34 -17.85 -7.47
N LEU A 87 9.99 -17.92 -8.76
CA LEU A 87 9.46 -16.75 -9.50
C LEU A 87 8.05 -16.35 -9.04
N ALA A 88 7.21 -17.32 -8.64
CA ALA A 88 5.88 -17.04 -8.10
C ALA A 88 5.97 -16.37 -6.73
N TRP A 89 6.86 -16.86 -5.85
CA TRP A 89 7.14 -16.23 -4.57
C TRP A 89 7.79 -14.87 -4.75
N GLU A 90 8.75 -14.69 -5.66
CA GLU A 90 9.33 -13.37 -5.96
C GLU A 90 8.22 -12.39 -6.33
N LYS A 91 7.35 -12.74 -7.26
CA LYS A 91 6.25 -11.86 -7.68
C LYS A 91 5.34 -11.51 -6.50
N THR A 92 5.01 -12.48 -5.66
CA THR A 92 4.11 -12.31 -4.51
C THR A 92 4.76 -11.44 -3.42
N ILE A 93 6.02 -11.72 -3.11
CA ILE A 93 6.83 -10.98 -2.14
C ILE A 93 7.07 -9.57 -2.65
N SER A 94 7.48 -9.36 -3.90
CA SER A 94 7.65 -8.02 -4.48
C SER A 94 6.35 -7.23 -4.44
N ALA A 95 5.20 -7.81 -4.78
CA ALA A 95 3.92 -7.10 -4.70
C ALA A 95 3.57 -6.74 -3.24
N SER A 96 3.73 -7.69 -2.31
CA SER A 96 3.45 -7.47 -0.89
C SER A 96 4.44 -6.52 -0.21
N MET A 97 5.70 -6.59 -0.61
CA MET A 97 6.75 -5.69 -0.18
C MET A 97 6.63 -4.34 -0.85
N GLU A 98 6.16 -4.19 -2.09
CA GLU A 98 5.81 -2.90 -2.67
C GLU A 98 4.62 -2.29 -1.92
N GLU A 99 3.64 -3.10 -1.51
CA GLU A 99 2.56 -2.66 -0.63
C GLU A 99 3.07 -2.24 0.76
N SER A 100 4.15 -2.85 1.27
CA SER A 100 4.79 -2.54 2.57
C SER A 100 5.98 -1.57 2.54
N THR A 101 6.57 -1.32 1.36
CA THR A 101 7.64 -0.35 1.02
C THR A 101 7.09 0.85 0.25
N ILE A 102 5.76 0.99 0.21
CA ILE A 102 5.16 2.32 0.44
C ILE A 102 5.56 2.72 1.86
N ASP A 103 6.84 3.05 2.00
CA ASP A 103 7.43 3.70 3.12
C ASP A 103 6.54 4.91 3.38
N VAL A 104 6.01 4.88 4.58
CA VAL A 104 5.10 5.86 5.14
C VAL A 104 5.96 7.10 5.43
N ASN A 105 6.46 7.73 4.37
CA ASN A 105 6.81 9.13 4.44
C ASN A 105 5.49 9.84 4.68
N GLU A 106 5.18 9.96 5.95
CA GLU A 106 4.03 10.67 6.45
C GLU A 106 4.25 12.14 6.12
N ILE A 107 3.41 12.67 5.25
CA ILE A 107 3.32 14.10 5.01
C ILE A 107 2.20 14.66 5.87
N VAL A 108 2.42 15.89 6.34
CA VAL A 108 1.37 16.77 6.83
C VAL A 108 1.08 17.74 5.69
N PHE A 109 -0.18 17.86 5.29
CA PHE A 109 -0.55 18.85 4.28
C PHE A 109 -0.41 20.27 4.83
N ASP A 110 -0.04 21.21 3.96
CA ASP A 110 -0.18 22.63 4.25
C ASP A 110 -1.68 22.98 4.26
N MET A 111 -2.28 22.95 5.45
CA MET A 111 -3.73 23.15 5.60
C MET A 111 -4.22 24.48 5.01
N PRO A 112 -3.54 25.63 5.18
CA PRO A 112 -3.81 26.84 4.41
C PRO A 112 -3.95 26.64 2.89
N GLU A 113 -3.04 25.87 2.27
CA GLU A 113 -3.10 25.55 0.85
C GLU A 113 -4.34 24.71 0.51
N VAL A 114 -4.62 23.67 1.31
CA VAL A 114 -5.81 22.81 1.16
C VAL A 114 -7.10 23.62 1.24
N TRP A 115 -7.21 24.54 2.20
CA TRP A 115 -8.39 25.39 2.39
C TRP A 115 -8.57 26.39 1.24
N MET A 116 -7.48 27.01 0.79
CA MET A 116 -7.53 27.92 -0.36
C MET A 116 -7.96 27.18 -1.63
N TYR A 117 -7.34 26.03 -1.92
CA TYR A 117 -7.65 25.24 -3.10
C TYR A 117 -9.11 24.73 -3.07
N SER A 118 -9.56 24.20 -1.93
CA SER A 118 -10.92 23.69 -1.80
C SER A 118 -11.97 24.79 -1.95
N GLN A 119 -11.73 26.02 -1.46
CA GLN A 119 -12.63 27.16 -1.68
C GLN A 119 -12.75 27.50 -3.17
N LEU A 120 -11.62 27.55 -3.89
CA LEU A 120 -11.62 27.79 -5.34
C LEU A 120 -12.37 26.68 -6.09
N ALA A 121 -12.14 25.42 -5.72
CA ALA A 121 -12.72 24.27 -6.39
C ALA A 121 -14.25 24.15 -6.24
N VAL A 122 -14.80 24.65 -5.12
CA VAL A 122 -16.25 24.64 -4.85
C VAL A 122 -16.94 25.98 -5.14
N GLY A 123 -16.19 27.02 -5.55
CA GLY A 123 -16.70 28.38 -5.77
C GLY A 123 -17.76 28.51 -6.87
N ARG A 124 -17.97 27.46 -7.67
CA ARG A 124 -19.05 27.40 -8.67
C ARG A 124 -20.44 27.11 -8.07
N TYR A 125 -20.49 26.66 -6.82
CA TYR A 125 -21.73 26.32 -6.14
C TYR A 125 -22.28 27.48 -5.31
N ASP A 126 -23.55 27.36 -4.96
CA ASP A 126 -24.15 28.21 -3.93
C ASP A 126 -23.38 28.11 -2.61
N VAL A 127 -23.41 29.22 -1.86
CA VAL A 127 -22.65 29.37 -0.60
C VAL A 127 -22.96 28.25 0.39
N SER A 128 -24.20 27.77 0.45
CA SER A 128 -24.61 26.66 1.32
C SER A 128 -23.91 25.35 0.96
N VAL A 129 -23.91 24.97 -0.31
CA VAL A 129 -23.28 23.74 -0.81
C VAL A 129 -21.76 23.80 -0.61
N GLY A 130 -21.15 24.93 -0.95
CA GLY A 130 -19.72 25.15 -0.70
C GLY A 130 -19.36 25.02 0.78
N ALA A 131 -20.18 25.59 1.68
CA ALA A 131 -19.98 25.47 3.12
C ALA A 131 -20.12 24.03 3.63
N GLU A 132 -21.04 23.24 3.08
CA GLU A 132 -21.17 21.82 3.45
C GLU A 132 -19.96 20.98 3.02
N ILE A 133 -19.43 21.19 1.82
CA ILE A 133 -18.21 20.52 1.36
C ILE A 133 -17.02 20.89 2.25
N GLN A 134 -16.88 22.17 2.58
CA GLN A 134 -15.83 22.66 3.48
C GLN A 134 -15.96 22.08 4.89
N GLY A 135 -17.18 22.01 5.42
CA GLY A 135 -17.47 21.42 6.73
C GLY A 135 -17.13 19.92 6.76
N LEU A 136 -17.50 19.17 5.72
CA LEU A 136 -17.15 17.76 5.60
C LEU A 136 -15.64 17.55 5.54
N LEU A 137 -14.94 18.38 4.77
CA LEU A 137 -13.49 18.30 4.63
C LEU A 137 -12.78 18.59 5.96
N ARG A 138 -13.23 19.59 6.72
CA ARG A 138 -12.73 19.87 8.08
C ARG A 138 -12.94 18.69 9.02
N ASN A 139 -14.17 18.17 9.09
CA ASN A 139 -14.47 17.01 9.93
C ASN A 139 -13.62 15.79 9.55
N PHE A 140 -13.34 15.61 8.27
CA PHE A 140 -12.45 14.53 7.82
C PHE A 140 -11.03 14.71 8.32
N PHE A 141 -10.44 15.90 8.16
CA PHE A 141 -9.07 16.16 8.63
C PHE A 141 -8.95 16.16 10.17
N ASP A 142 -10.02 16.45 10.89
CA ASP A 142 -10.05 16.35 12.36
C ASP A 142 -10.18 14.89 12.85
N ALA A 143 -10.81 14.01 12.07
CA ALA A 143 -11.08 12.62 12.45
C ALA A 143 -10.12 11.59 11.84
N TYR A 144 -9.51 11.90 10.70
CA TYR A 144 -8.53 11.07 10.03
C TYR A 144 -7.16 11.21 10.72
N PRO A 145 -6.30 10.17 10.77
CA PRO A 145 -4.94 10.30 11.29
C PRO A 145 -4.23 11.51 10.68
N ASN A 146 -3.53 12.29 11.51
CA ASN A 146 -2.91 13.59 11.13
C ASN A 146 -1.76 13.47 10.11
N THR A 147 -1.54 12.29 9.57
CA THR A 147 -0.42 11.93 8.71
C THR A 147 -0.92 11.12 7.51
N PHE A 148 -0.44 11.51 6.32
CA PHE A 148 -0.82 10.92 5.04
C PHE A 148 0.38 10.30 4.36
N LYS A 149 0.17 9.27 3.53
CA LYS A 149 1.26 8.76 2.68
C LYS A 149 1.72 9.86 1.71
N LYS A 150 3.02 10.01 1.47
CA LYS A 150 3.61 11.04 0.58
C LYS A 150 3.05 11.07 -0.84
N ASN A 151 2.57 9.93 -1.34
CA ASN A 151 1.95 9.82 -2.66
C ASN A 151 0.47 10.26 -2.67
N VAL A 152 -0.08 10.69 -1.54
CA VAL A 152 -1.44 11.21 -1.45
C VAL A 152 -1.45 12.66 -1.90
N ASP A 153 -2.21 12.93 -2.95
CA ASP A 153 -2.55 14.28 -3.37
C ASP A 153 -3.80 14.75 -2.61
N PHE A 154 -3.71 15.86 -1.86
CA PHE A 154 -4.85 16.42 -1.14
C PHE A 154 -6.02 16.78 -2.08
N LYS A 155 -5.76 17.08 -3.36
CA LYS A 155 -6.80 17.33 -4.37
C LYS A 155 -7.76 16.15 -4.49
N SER A 156 -7.27 14.92 -4.32
CA SER A 156 -8.11 13.72 -4.35
C SER A 156 -9.06 13.61 -3.14
N ILE A 157 -8.66 14.15 -1.99
CA ILE A 157 -9.49 14.24 -0.79
C ILE A 157 -10.56 15.33 -0.98
N VAL A 158 -10.16 16.49 -1.51
CA VAL A 158 -11.09 17.60 -1.82
C VAL A 158 -12.15 17.15 -2.81
N GLY A 159 -11.76 16.50 -3.91
CA GLY A 159 -12.71 15.98 -4.90
C GLY A 159 -13.62 14.88 -4.37
N ALA A 160 -13.12 14.04 -3.45
CA ALA A 160 -13.94 13.06 -2.77
C ALA A 160 -14.97 13.70 -1.81
N ALA A 161 -14.63 14.80 -1.16
CA ALA A 161 -15.56 15.56 -0.31
C ALA A 161 -16.66 16.24 -1.14
N GLU A 162 -16.31 16.86 -2.28
CA GLU A 162 -17.30 17.40 -3.24
C GLU A 162 -18.24 16.29 -3.71
N TYR A 163 -17.70 15.16 -4.15
CA TYR A 163 -18.51 14.03 -4.59
C TYR A 163 -19.44 13.52 -3.48
N ALA A 164 -18.95 13.43 -2.24
CA ALA A 164 -19.74 12.95 -1.12
C ALA A 164 -20.94 13.86 -0.82
N VAL A 165 -20.76 15.17 -0.81
CA VAL A 165 -21.87 16.10 -0.57
C VAL A 165 -22.87 16.09 -1.73
N ILE A 166 -22.38 16.21 -2.96
CA ILE A 166 -23.25 16.29 -4.14
C ILE A 166 -24.01 14.98 -4.35
N ALA A 167 -23.34 13.83 -4.31
CA ALA A 167 -23.99 12.55 -4.56
C ALA A 167 -25.04 12.16 -3.51
N ASN A 168 -24.97 12.69 -2.28
CA ASN A 168 -25.88 12.31 -1.20
C ASN A 168 -26.93 13.38 -0.85
N ARG A 169 -26.64 14.67 -1.06
CA ARG A 169 -27.51 15.78 -0.63
C ARG A 169 -28.02 16.66 -1.74
N TYR A 170 -27.30 16.71 -2.86
CA TYR A 170 -27.64 17.54 -4.01
C TYR A 170 -27.49 16.75 -5.31
N PRO A 171 -28.15 15.57 -5.45
CA PRO A 171 -28.00 14.75 -6.65
C PRO A 171 -28.41 15.48 -7.94
N GLU A 172 -29.26 16.49 -7.85
CA GLU A 172 -29.62 17.39 -8.94
C GLU A 172 -28.45 18.25 -9.46
N LEU A 173 -27.44 18.49 -8.63
CA LEU A 173 -26.21 19.20 -8.98
C LEU A 173 -25.12 18.25 -9.52
N LYS A 174 -25.39 16.95 -9.59
CA LYS A 174 -24.44 15.95 -10.09
C LYS A 174 -24.37 15.99 -11.62
N ASP A 175 -23.70 17.00 -12.15
CA ASP A 175 -23.39 17.15 -13.58
C ASP A 175 -22.11 16.38 -13.99
N PHE A 176 -21.47 15.69 -13.04
CA PHE A 176 -20.26 14.90 -13.23
C PHE A 176 -20.40 13.46 -12.73
N ASP A 177 -19.67 12.55 -13.36
CA ASP A 177 -19.37 11.23 -12.80
C ASP A 177 -18.01 11.25 -12.06
N GLN A 178 -17.60 10.10 -11.51
CA GLN A 178 -16.31 10.01 -10.81
C GLN A 178 -15.10 10.27 -11.72
N GLN A 179 -15.23 10.06 -13.03
CA GLN A 179 -14.15 10.30 -13.98
C GLN A 179 -14.03 11.80 -14.29
N ALA A 180 -15.15 12.48 -14.56
CA ALA A 180 -15.18 13.92 -14.78
C ALA A 180 -14.66 14.71 -13.56
N LEU A 181 -14.94 14.25 -12.34
CA LEU A 181 -14.31 14.79 -11.13
C LEU A 181 -12.81 14.50 -11.06
N ALA A 182 -12.40 13.28 -11.34
CA ALA A 182 -10.98 12.91 -11.34
C ALA A 182 -10.19 13.82 -12.29
N ASP A 183 -10.74 14.07 -13.48
CA ASP A 183 -10.18 14.98 -14.47
C ASP A 183 -10.15 16.44 -13.96
N LYS A 184 -11.24 16.94 -13.35
CA LYS A 184 -11.31 18.27 -12.73
C LYS A 184 -10.20 18.50 -11.69
N TYR A 185 -9.92 17.47 -10.90
CA TYR A 185 -8.94 17.53 -9.81
C TYR A 185 -7.53 17.09 -10.23
N GLU A 186 -7.32 16.69 -11.49
CA GLU A 186 -6.05 16.18 -12.01
C GLU A 186 -5.54 14.94 -11.25
N VAL A 187 -6.45 14.09 -10.77
CA VAL A 187 -6.15 12.89 -9.99
C VAL A 187 -6.69 11.64 -10.66
N SER A 188 -6.30 10.46 -10.19
CA SER A 188 -6.91 9.21 -10.67
C SER A 188 -8.29 8.99 -10.06
N ARG A 189 -9.20 8.42 -10.86
CA ARG A 189 -10.52 7.96 -10.40
C ARG A 189 -10.42 7.00 -9.21
N THR A 190 -9.40 6.14 -9.21
CA THR A 190 -9.13 5.21 -8.11
C THR A 190 -8.80 5.94 -6.81
N SER A 191 -7.96 7.00 -6.87
CA SER A 191 -7.64 7.81 -5.69
C SER A 191 -8.88 8.46 -5.10
N LEU A 192 -9.73 9.06 -5.95
CA LEU A 192 -10.99 9.67 -5.52
C LEU A 192 -11.92 8.65 -4.85
N ALA A 193 -12.05 7.45 -5.42
CA ALA A 193 -12.87 6.38 -4.84
C ALA A 193 -12.33 5.84 -3.50
N VAL A 194 -11.01 5.81 -3.30
CA VAL A 194 -10.38 5.49 -2.01
C VAL A 194 -10.75 6.53 -0.97
N TRP A 195 -10.59 7.81 -1.28
CA TRP A 195 -10.87 8.88 -0.32
C TRP A 195 -12.35 9.04 -0.02
N TYR A 196 -13.23 8.80 -0.99
CA TYR A 196 -14.66 8.76 -0.74
C TYR A 196 -15.03 7.71 0.32
N ARG A 197 -14.46 6.49 0.23
CA ARG A 197 -14.66 5.44 1.25
C ARG A 197 -14.12 5.85 2.62
N ASN A 198 -12.95 6.48 2.67
CA ASN A 198 -12.37 6.98 3.92
C ASN A 198 -13.23 8.07 4.54
N ILE A 199 -13.73 9.03 3.77
CA ILE A 199 -14.64 10.07 4.26
C ILE A 199 -15.91 9.46 4.85
N LYS A 200 -16.52 8.48 4.18
CA LYS A 200 -17.69 7.77 4.74
C LYS A 200 -17.37 7.08 6.08
N LYS A 201 -16.21 6.45 6.17
CA LYS A 201 -15.75 5.70 7.35
C LYS A 201 -15.46 6.63 8.54
N TYR A 202 -14.66 7.67 8.35
CA TYR A 202 -14.10 8.48 9.45
C TYR A 202 -15.01 9.62 9.87
N CYS A 203 -15.84 10.17 8.97
CA CYS A 203 -16.79 11.21 9.33
C CYS A 203 -18.09 10.65 9.93
N VAL A 204 -18.18 9.34 10.19
CA VAL A 204 -19.34 8.60 10.71
C VAL A 204 -20.65 9.11 10.08
N TRP A 205 -20.78 8.90 8.77
CA TRP A 205 -22.06 9.13 8.07
C TRP A 205 -22.96 7.89 8.16
N GLU A 206 -23.03 7.23 9.33
CA GLU A 206 -23.84 6.02 9.56
C GLU A 206 -25.35 6.26 9.72
N ALA A 207 -25.84 7.49 9.51
CA ALA A 207 -27.28 7.79 9.58
C ALA A 207 -27.93 8.08 8.22
N TRP A 208 -27.50 7.41 7.13
CA TRP A 208 -27.99 7.71 5.78
C TRP A 208 -28.39 6.42 5.06
N HIS A 209 -29.48 5.83 5.55
CA HIS A 209 -30.34 4.86 4.86
C HIS A 209 -31.51 5.58 4.21
#